data_AF-A0A0F8ZGZ2-F1
#
_entry.id   AF-A0A0F8ZGZ2-F1
#
_cell.length_a   1.000
_cell.length_b   1.000
_cell.length_c   1.000
_cell.angle_alpha   90.00
_cell.angle_beta   90.00
_cell.angle_gamma   90.00
#
_symmetry.space_group_name_H-M   'P 1'
#
loop_
_entity.id
_entity.type
_entity.pdbx_description
1 polymer ?
#
loop_
_entity_poly.entity_id
_entity_poly.type
_entity_poly.pdbx_seq_one_letter_code
_entity_poly.pdbx_strand_id
1 'polypeptide(L)'
;MRYFLDTEFIERPGSIQLISIGIVDQNGRTFYAENTSFDERQADDWVQRNVLDKLRWWGENYIPHTTILDDDGSLEMFGSITLIKRILMAFFLDAPPTEFWGYYADYDWVIFCWIFGKMIDLPKGFPMYCKDLKQLLDESGKDKIAAPEGEHNALVDAFWNRDLFNHLNH
;
A
#
# COMPACT_ATOMS: atom_id res chain seq x y z
N MET A 1 -6.51 -2.39 15.05
CA MET A 1 -5.06 -2.42 14.81
C MET A 1 -4.68 -1.23 13.93
N ARG A 2 -3.49 -0.64 14.09
CA ARG A 2 -2.98 0.38 13.15
C ARG A 2 -2.28 -0.29 11.97
N TYR A 3 -2.54 0.23 10.78
CA TYR A 3 -1.92 -0.20 9.53
C TYR A 3 -1.31 0.99 8.79
N PHE A 4 -0.14 0.77 8.22
CA PHE A 4 0.63 1.72 7.44
C PHE A 4 0.62 1.22 6.01
N LEU A 5 0.19 2.06 5.08
CA LEU A 5 0.06 1.69 3.68
C LEU A 5 0.80 2.66 2.78
N ASP A 6 1.13 2.16 1.60
CA ASP A 6 1.61 2.91 0.47
C ASP A 6 1.15 2.21 -0.81
N THR A 7 0.94 2.96 -1.89
CA THR A 7 0.58 2.42 -3.18
C THR A 7 1.38 3.06 -4.30
N GLU A 8 1.72 2.23 -5.27
CA GLU A 8 2.25 2.68 -6.54
C GLU A 8 1.15 2.63 -7.60
N PHE A 9 1.08 3.65 -8.45
CA PHE A 9 -0.03 3.80 -9.39
C PHE A 9 0.30 4.63 -10.63
N ILE A 10 -0.54 4.48 -11.65
CA ILE A 10 -0.59 5.36 -12.82
C ILE A 10 -1.81 6.28 -12.66
N GLU A 11 -1.59 7.56 -12.48
CA GLU A 11 -2.66 8.57 -12.40
C GLU A 11 -2.76 9.45 -13.65
N ARG A 12 -3.98 9.91 -13.94
CA ARG A 12 -4.29 10.92 -14.94
C ARG A 12 -5.62 11.59 -14.60
N PRO A 13 -5.97 12.74 -15.18
CA PRO A 13 -7.28 13.35 -14.98
C PRO A 13 -8.42 12.34 -15.21
N GLY A 14 -9.16 12.04 -14.13
CA GLY A 14 -10.30 11.13 -14.14
C GLY A 14 -10.00 9.63 -13.96
N SER A 15 -8.75 9.20 -13.76
CA SER A 15 -8.43 7.78 -13.56
C SER A 15 -7.14 7.59 -12.75
N ILE A 16 -7.16 6.61 -11.85
CA ILE A 16 -5.99 6.13 -11.12
C ILE A 16 -5.98 4.61 -11.19
N GLN A 17 -4.85 4.01 -11.56
CA GLN A 17 -4.69 2.58 -11.72
C GLN A 17 -3.64 2.06 -10.74
N LEU A 18 -4.05 1.14 -9.85
CA LEU A 18 -3.15 0.48 -8.92
C LEU A 18 -2.11 -0.36 -9.68
N ILE A 19 -0.82 -0.09 -9.44
CA ILE A 19 0.31 -0.95 -9.82
C ILE A 19 0.60 -1.92 -8.67
N SER A 20 0.89 -1.41 -7.48
CA SER A 20 1.21 -2.24 -6.31
C SER A 20 0.76 -1.60 -5.00
N ILE A 21 0.52 -2.40 -3.97
CA ILE A 21 0.15 -1.96 -2.63
C ILE A 21 1.00 -2.68 -1.59
N GLY A 22 1.56 -1.92 -0.66
CA GLY A 22 2.24 -2.41 0.52
C GLY A 22 1.50 -2.00 1.78
N ILE A 23 1.36 -2.92 2.73
CA ILE A 23 0.76 -2.65 4.03
C ILE A 23 1.58 -3.32 5.12
N VAL A 24 1.88 -2.58 6.17
CA VAL A 24 2.56 -3.08 7.37
C VAL A 24 1.68 -2.77 8.58
N ASP A 25 1.44 -3.75 9.45
CA ASP A 25 0.76 -3.48 10.70
C ASP A 25 1.72 -2.97 11.79
N GLN A 26 1.18 -2.43 12.88
CA GLN A 26 2.00 -1.90 13.98
C GLN A 26 2.95 -2.93 14.65
N ASN A 27 2.74 -4.23 14.42
CA ASN A 27 3.60 -5.30 14.95
C ASN A 27 4.61 -5.81 13.91
N GLY A 28 4.52 -5.33 12.66
CA GLY A 28 5.45 -5.65 11.57
C GLY A 28 4.97 -6.69 10.57
N ARG A 29 3.76 -7.24 10.73
CA ARG A 29 3.19 -8.17 9.76
C ARG A 29 2.89 -7.47 8.45
N THR A 30 3.23 -8.10 7.32
CA THR A 30 3.21 -7.44 6.00
C THR A 30 2.22 -8.04 5.02
N PHE A 31 1.65 -7.18 4.18
CA PHE A 31 0.95 -7.56 2.95
C PHE A 31 1.57 -6.80 1.79
N TYR A 32 1.96 -7.50 0.74
CA TYR A 32 2.39 -6.89 -0.52
C TYR A 32 1.63 -7.48 -1.70
N ALA A 33 1.18 -6.65 -2.62
CA ALA A 33 0.54 -7.12 -3.84
C ALA A 33 0.90 -6.31 -5.07
N GLU A 34 1.15 -7.00 -6.17
CA GLU A 34 1.29 -6.41 -7.51
C GLU A 34 0.07 -6.77 -8.36
N ASN A 35 -0.50 -5.75 -9.01
CA ASN A 35 -1.74 -5.86 -9.76
C ASN A 35 -1.49 -6.20 -11.23
N THR A 36 -2.18 -7.21 -11.76
CA THR A 36 -2.07 -7.58 -13.18
C THR A 36 -2.96 -6.75 -14.11
N SER A 37 -3.71 -5.78 -13.59
CA SER A 37 -4.84 -5.16 -14.31
C SER A 37 -4.59 -3.72 -14.76
N PHE A 38 -3.41 -3.14 -14.50
CA PHE A 38 -3.08 -1.79 -14.97
C PHE A 38 -2.58 -1.84 -16.43
N ASP A 39 -2.81 -0.75 -17.17
CA ASP A 39 -2.28 -0.59 -18.53
C ASP A 39 -0.90 0.09 -18.49
N GLU A 40 0.15 -0.72 -18.60
CA GLU A 40 1.56 -0.29 -18.57
C GLU A 40 1.92 0.76 -19.62
N ARG A 41 1.22 0.77 -20.76
CA ARG A 41 1.48 1.72 -21.86
C ARG A 41 1.13 3.16 -21.48
N GLN A 42 0.48 3.33 -20.33
CA GLN A 42 0.09 4.62 -19.77
C GLN A 42 1.06 5.09 -18.69
N ALA A 43 2.07 4.28 -18.33
CA ALA A 43 3.17 4.71 -17.48
C ALA A 43 4.06 5.69 -18.24
N ASP A 44 4.46 6.77 -17.58
CA ASP A 44 5.48 7.67 -18.10
C ASP A 44 6.89 7.15 -17.81
N ASP A 45 7.90 7.86 -18.33
CA ASP A 45 9.31 7.53 -18.11
C ASP A 45 9.71 7.48 -16.63
N TRP A 46 9.03 8.26 -15.77
CA TRP A 46 9.32 8.31 -14.36
C TRP A 46 8.78 7.07 -13.66
N VAL A 47 7.52 6.72 -13.90
CA VAL A 47 6.89 5.50 -13.36
C VAL A 47 7.61 4.26 -13.86
N GLN A 48 8.00 4.22 -15.13
CA GLN A 48 8.75 3.08 -15.67
C GLN A 48 10.03 2.81 -14.87
N ARG A 49 10.89 3.83 -14.72
CA ARG A 49 12.22 3.67 -14.11
C ARG A 49 12.18 3.53 -12.60
N ASN A 50 11.26 4.22 -11.95
CA ASN A 50 11.24 4.29 -10.49
C ASN A 50 10.32 3.26 -9.86
N VAL A 51 9.29 2.78 -10.57
CA VAL A 51 8.28 1.86 -10.04
C VAL A 51 8.35 0.51 -10.75
N LEU A 52 8.09 0.49 -12.07
CA LEU A 52 7.92 -0.78 -12.80
C LEU A 52 9.19 -1.63 -12.78
N ASP A 53 10.36 -1.01 -12.92
CA ASP A 53 11.65 -1.70 -12.86
C ASP A 53 11.99 -2.28 -11.47
N LYS A 54 11.22 -1.92 -10.42
CA LYS A 54 11.40 -2.40 -9.03
C LYS A 54 10.36 -3.45 -8.59
N LEU A 55 9.40 -3.76 -9.45
CA LEU A 55 8.41 -4.81 -9.20
C LEU A 55 9.10 -6.19 -9.22
N ARG A 56 8.64 -7.09 -8.36
CA ARG A 56 9.17 -8.45 -8.18
C ARG A 56 8.87 -9.34 -9.37
N TRP A 57 7.69 -9.18 -9.98
CA TRP A 57 7.18 -10.10 -11.01
C TRP A 57 6.99 -9.44 -12.37
N TRP A 58 7.55 -8.26 -12.55
CA TRP A 58 7.43 -7.50 -13.79
C TRP A 58 8.23 -8.09 -14.95
N GLY A 59 7.64 -8.11 -16.14
CA GLY A 59 8.29 -8.60 -17.37
C GLY A 59 8.42 -10.12 -17.48
N GLU A 60 7.90 -10.88 -16.51
CA GLU A 60 7.94 -12.34 -16.50
C GLU A 60 6.57 -12.96 -16.79
N ASN A 61 6.55 -14.18 -17.33
CA ASN A 61 5.32 -14.94 -17.59
C ASN A 61 4.76 -15.56 -16.30
N TYR A 62 4.53 -14.74 -15.27
CA TYR A 62 3.99 -15.21 -13.99
C TYR A 62 2.50 -15.50 -14.07
N ILE A 63 2.11 -16.57 -13.38
CA ILE A 63 0.73 -16.93 -13.12
C ILE A 63 0.32 -16.26 -11.80
N PRO A 64 -0.90 -15.72 -11.66
CA PRO A 64 -1.37 -15.19 -10.38
C PRO A 64 -1.19 -16.18 -9.23
N HIS A 65 -0.59 -15.74 -8.13
CA HIS A 65 -0.24 -16.57 -7.00
C HIS A 65 -0.20 -15.76 -5.69
N THR A 66 -0.12 -16.49 -4.58
CA THR A 66 0.02 -15.92 -3.23
C THR A 66 1.02 -16.77 -2.47
N THR A 67 1.95 -16.11 -1.80
CA THR A 67 3.01 -16.74 -1.01
C THR A 67 2.90 -16.25 0.43
N ILE A 68 2.81 -17.18 1.38
CA ILE A 68 2.93 -16.88 2.81
C ILE A 68 4.43 -16.82 3.12
N LEU A 69 4.87 -15.72 3.70
CA LEU A 69 6.28 -15.44 3.97
C LEU A 69 6.70 -15.94 5.36
N ASP A 70 5.83 -15.75 6.35
CA ASP A 70 6.14 -16.02 7.76
C ASP A 70 4.94 -16.59 8.52
N ASP A 71 5.21 -17.19 9.68
CA ASP A 71 4.20 -17.77 10.59
C ASP A 71 3.25 -16.71 11.19
N ASP A 72 3.62 -15.42 11.13
CA ASP A 72 2.77 -14.32 11.59
C ASP A 72 1.64 -13.98 10.59
N GLY A 73 1.62 -14.64 9.42
CA GLY A 73 0.64 -14.40 8.36
C GLY A 73 1.05 -13.32 7.37
N SER A 74 2.30 -12.87 7.40
CA SER A 74 2.89 -12.02 6.36
C SER A 74 2.82 -12.73 5.00
N LEU A 75 2.44 -11.99 3.96
CA LEU A 75 2.25 -12.56 2.64
C LEU A 75 2.55 -11.56 1.51
N GLU A 76 2.85 -12.11 0.35
CA GLU A 76 2.97 -11.39 -0.90
C GLU A 76 2.15 -12.06 -2.00
N MET A 77 1.71 -11.30 -3.01
CA MET A 77 0.92 -11.86 -4.10
C MET A 77 1.02 -11.10 -5.41
N PHE A 78 0.77 -11.82 -6.49
CA PHE A 78 0.60 -11.28 -7.84
C PHE A 78 -0.78 -11.65 -8.36
N GLY A 79 -1.58 -10.69 -8.82
CA GLY A 79 -2.89 -11.02 -9.38
C GLY A 79 -3.81 -9.84 -9.67
N SER A 80 -5.04 -10.14 -10.09
CA SER A 80 -6.03 -9.10 -10.39
C SER A 80 -6.55 -8.41 -9.14
N ILE A 81 -7.13 -7.21 -9.29
CA ILE A 81 -7.83 -6.49 -8.21
C ILE A 81 -8.82 -7.37 -7.45
N THR A 82 -9.56 -8.24 -8.15
CA THR A 82 -10.50 -9.17 -7.51
C THR A 82 -9.80 -10.15 -6.56
N LEU A 83 -8.62 -10.65 -6.95
CA LEU A 83 -7.82 -11.52 -6.09
C LEU A 83 -7.23 -10.72 -4.93
N ILE A 84 -6.66 -9.54 -5.20
CA ILE A 84 -6.10 -8.65 -4.19
C ILE A 84 -7.13 -8.33 -3.12
N LYS A 85 -8.34 -7.92 -3.50
CA LYS A 85 -9.48 -7.68 -2.59
C LYS A 85 -9.74 -8.89 -1.68
N ARG A 86 -9.75 -10.10 -2.24
CA ARG A 86 -10.04 -11.33 -1.48
C ARG A 86 -8.95 -11.64 -0.47
N ILE A 87 -7.68 -11.59 -0.87
CA ILE A 87 -6.56 -11.90 0.02
C ILE A 87 -6.38 -10.81 1.07
N LEU A 88 -6.57 -9.54 0.69
CA LEU A 88 -6.53 -8.41 1.60
C LEU A 88 -7.63 -8.49 2.68
N MET A 89 -8.83 -8.95 2.33
CA MET A 89 -9.88 -9.26 3.32
C MET A 89 -9.45 -10.35 4.32
N ALA A 90 -8.75 -11.39 3.85
CA ALA A 90 -8.23 -12.43 4.74
C ALA A 90 -7.13 -11.90 5.66
N PHE A 91 -6.24 -11.04 5.14
CA PHE A 91 -5.16 -10.40 5.91
C PHE A 91 -5.69 -9.60 7.13
N PHE A 92 -6.82 -8.90 6.96
CA PHE A 92 -7.45 -8.12 8.03
C PHE A 92 -8.37 -8.91 8.97
N LEU A 93 -8.65 -10.19 8.71
CA LEU A 93 -9.70 -10.94 9.39
C LEU A 93 -9.50 -11.02 10.90
N ASP A 94 -8.30 -11.39 11.33
CA ASP A 94 -7.99 -11.61 12.76
C ASP A 94 -7.64 -10.31 13.51
N ALA A 95 -7.32 -9.24 12.78
CA ALA A 95 -6.94 -7.96 13.36
C ALA A 95 -7.57 -6.80 12.58
N PRO A 96 -8.88 -6.54 12.71
CA PRO A 96 -9.52 -5.47 11.96
C PRO A 96 -8.84 -4.10 12.13
N PRO A 97 -8.74 -3.30 11.05
CA PRO A 97 -8.13 -1.98 11.10
C PRO A 97 -8.96 -1.04 11.96
N THR A 98 -8.28 -0.36 12.87
CA THR A 98 -8.84 0.76 13.65
C THR A 98 -8.33 2.10 13.13
N GLU A 99 -7.16 2.09 12.49
CA GLU A 99 -6.57 3.27 11.85
C GLU A 99 -5.76 2.83 10.63
N PHE A 100 -5.79 3.67 9.60
CA PHE A 100 -4.87 3.62 8.47
C PHE A 100 -3.99 4.87 8.49
N TRP A 101 -2.74 4.69 8.10
CA TRP A 101 -1.73 5.74 8.01
C TRP A 101 -0.99 5.64 6.68
N GLY A 102 -0.72 6.79 6.06
CA GLY A 102 0.15 6.92 4.89
C GLY A 102 0.82 8.29 4.91
N TYR A 103 1.79 8.51 4.03
CA TYR A 103 2.49 9.79 3.92
C TYR A 103 2.12 10.44 2.57
N TYR A 104 1.43 11.59 2.60
CA TYR A 104 0.72 12.13 1.43
C TYR A 104 -0.41 11.22 0.93
N ALA A 105 -1.24 10.75 1.85
CA ALA A 105 -2.07 9.56 1.68
C ALA A 105 -3.34 9.72 0.81
N ASP A 106 -3.57 10.88 0.20
CA ASP A 106 -4.85 11.19 -0.45
C ASP A 106 -5.16 10.23 -1.61
N TYR A 107 -4.21 10.06 -2.54
CA TYR A 107 -4.37 9.16 -3.68
C TYR A 107 -4.34 7.69 -3.25
N ASP A 108 -3.44 7.32 -2.33
CA ASP A 108 -3.38 5.97 -1.76
C ASP A 108 -4.70 5.56 -1.14
N TRP A 109 -5.35 6.47 -0.42
CA TRP A 109 -6.63 6.20 0.22
C TRP A 109 -7.75 5.98 -0.81
N VAL A 110 -7.78 6.79 -1.88
CA VAL A 110 -8.73 6.60 -2.99
C VAL A 110 -8.52 5.21 -3.63
N ILE A 111 -7.27 4.85 -3.93
CA ILE A 111 -6.93 3.57 -4.54
C ILE A 111 -7.30 2.40 -3.63
N PHE A 112 -6.95 2.49 -2.34
CA PHE A 112 -7.32 1.49 -1.35
C PHE A 112 -8.84 1.27 -1.30
N CYS A 113 -9.63 2.36 -1.26
CA CYS A 113 -11.09 2.26 -1.33
C CYS A 113 -11.57 1.59 -2.61
N TRP A 114 -10.96 1.92 -3.76
CA TRP A 114 -11.32 1.38 -5.07
C TRP A 114 -11.01 -0.10 -5.25
N ILE A 115 -10.11 -0.68 -4.45
CA ILE A 115 -9.98 -2.16 -4.35
C ILE A 115 -11.32 -2.78 -3.92
N PHE A 116 -12.09 -2.10 -3.07
CA PHE A 116 -13.39 -2.58 -2.58
C PHE A 116 -14.57 -2.12 -3.42
N GLY A 117 -14.46 -0.97 -4.09
CA GLY A 117 -15.52 -0.34 -4.89
C GLY A 117 -15.60 1.15 -4.59
N LYS A 118 -16.78 1.64 -4.21
CA LYS A 118 -16.90 3.00 -3.65
C LYS A 118 -16.44 2.98 -2.19
N MET A 119 -16.16 4.15 -1.63
CA MET A 119 -15.82 4.28 -0.21
C MET A 119 -16.91 3.67 0.71
N ILE A 120 -18.19 3.77 0.34
CA ILE A 120 -19.32 3.16 1.08
C ILE A 120 -19.33 1.61 1.03
N ASP A 121 -18.59 1.01 0.09
CA ASP A 121 -18.45 -0.44 -0.08
C ASP A 121 -17.27 -1.01 0.73
N LEU A 122 -16.55 -0.16 1.49
CA LEU A 122 -15.53 -0.61 2.42
C LEU A 122 -16.12 -1.62 3.44
N PRO A 123 -15.35 -2.61 3.89
CA PRO A 123 -15.81 -3.57 4.87
C PRO A 123 -16.33 -2.89 6.15
N LYS A 124 -17.41 -3.43 6.71
CA LYS A 124 -18.04 -2.85 7.90
C LYS A 124 -17.03 -2.73 9.05
N GLY A 125 -16.92 -1.53 9.61
CA GLY A 125 -16.03 -1.23 10.73
C GLY A 125 -14.65 -0.69 10.31
N PHE A 126 -14.33 -0.70 9.01
CA PHE A 126 -13.13 -0.03 8.53
C PHE A 126 -13.28 1.50 8.69
N PRO A 127 -12.20 2.21 9.06
CA PRO A 127 -12.17 3.66 8.98
C PRO A 127 -12.47 4.15 7.55
N MET A 128 -13.18 5.27 7.45
CA MET A 128 -13.53 5.90 6.17
C MET A 128 -12.48 6.93 5.71
N TYR A 129 -11.33 6.98 6.37
CA TYR A 129 -10.24 7.90 6.11
C TYR A 129 -8.90 7.24 6.41
N CYS A 130 -7.86 7.70 5.72
CA CYS A 130 -6.47 7.48 6.09
C CYS A 130 -5.95 8.69 6.85
N LYS A 131 -5.15 8.49 7.89
CA LYS A 131 -4.46 9.57 8.60
C LYS A 131 -3.15 9.88 7.91
N ASP A 132 -2.83 11.16 7.79
CA ASP A 132 -1.67 11.61 7.03
C ASP A 132 -0.45 11.87 7.94
N LEU A 133 0.65 11.16 7.65
CA LEU A 133 1.90 11.27 8.40
C LEU A 133 2.65 12.56 8.12
N LYS A 134 2.48 13.18 6.95
CA LYS A 134 3.03 14.51 6.68
C LYS A 134 2.34 15.55 7.54
N GLN A 135 1.01 15.46 7.71
CA GLN A 135 0.29 16.32 8.64
C GLN A 135 0.81 16.12 10.08
N LEU A 136 0.94 14.87 10.53
CA LEU A 136 1.48 14.58 11.86
C LEU A 136 2.91 15.12 12.04
N LEU A 137 3.76 15.01 11.02
CA LEU A 137 5.11 15.56 11.02
C LEU A 137 5.09 17.07 11.22
N ASP A 138 4.28 17.81 10.46
CA ASP A 138 4.14 19.27 10.58
C ASP A 138 3.67 19.71 11.96
N GLU A 139 2.71 18.98 12.53
CA GLU A 139 2.15 19.26 13.85
C GLU A 139 3.13 18.92 15.00
N SER A 140 4.02 17.93 14.79
CA SER A 140 4.95 17.46 15.82
C SER A 140 6.11 18.43 16.12
N GLY A 141 6.47 19.28 15.15
CA GLY A 141 7.68 20.11 15.22
C GLY A 141 9.01 19.33 15.19
N LYS A 142 8.97 18.04 14.85
CA LYS A 142 10.15 17.18 14.69
C LYS A 142 10.64 17.17 13.24
N ASP A 143 11.88 16.73 13.06
CA ASP A 143 12.44 16.50 11.72
C ASP A 143 11.98 15.15 11.15
N LYS A 144 11.89 15.09 9.81
CA LYS A 144 11.61 13.85 9.08
C LYS A 144 12.80 12.91 9.20
N ILE A 145 12.54 11.60 9.37
CA ILE A 145 13.59 10.58 9.20
C ILE A 145 14.02 10.48 7.72
N ALA A 146 15.23 9.99 7.46
CA ALA A 146 15.72 9.80 6.10
C ALA A 146 14.79 8.87 5.30
N ALA A 147 14.66 9.12 3.98
CA ALA A 147 13.96 8.22 3.08
C ALA A 147 14.62 6.83 3.07
N PRO A 148 13.85 5.75 2.84
CA PRO A 148 14.40 4.40 2.83
C PRO A 148 15.23 4.16 1.57
N GLU A 149 16.20 3.25 1.67
CA GLU A 149 16.84 2.69 0.47
C GLU A 149 15.81 1.82 -0.27
N GLY A 150 15.65 2.05 -1.57
CA GLY A 150 14.64 1.34 -2.38
C GLY A 150 13.25 1.95 -2.37
N GLU A 151 13.12 3.25 -2.08
CA GLU A 151 11.88 4.03 -2.25
C GLU A 151 11.22 3.78 -3.61
N HIS A 152 9.92 4.00 -3.71
CA HIS A 152 9.07 3.63 -4.85
C HIS A 152 8.86 2.12 -4.98
N ASN A 153 8.89 1.44 -3.84
CA ASN A 153 8.41 0.09 -3.66
C ASN A 153 7.41 0.14 -2.51
N ALA A 154 6.14 -0.12 -2.80
CA ALA A 154 5.07 0.12 -1.85
C ALA A 154 5.26 -0.58 -0.48
N LEU A 155 5.91 -1.75 -0.41
CA LEU A 155 6.17 -2.39 0.87
C LEU A 155 7.29 -1.69 1.65
N VAL A 156 8.36 -1.28 0.97
CA VAL A 156 9.46 -0.52 1.57
C VAL A 156 8.94 0.80 2.13
N ASP A 157 8.11 1.50 1.37
CA ASP A 157 7.54 2.79 1.76
C ASP A 157 6.50 2.62 2.89
N ALA A 158 5.72 1.55 2.91
CA ALA A 158 4.83 1.23 4.03
C ALA A 158 5.60 0.91 5.35
N PHE A 159 6.76 0.24 5.27
CA PHE A 159 7.64 0.09 6.43
C PHE A 159 8.16 1.43 6.93
N TRP A 160 8.60 2.28 6.00
CA TRP A 160 9.07 3.61 6.33
C TRP A 160 7.96 4.48 6.96
N ASN A 161 6.72 4.36 6.49
CA ASN A 161 5.54 5.03 7.08
C ASN A 161 5.33 4.62 8.55
N ARG A 162 5.45 3.33 8.87
CA ARG A 162 5.40 2.84 10.26
C ARG A 162 6.53 3.43 11.11
N ASP A 163 7.75 3.43 10.56
CA ASP A 163 8.93 3.86 11.31
C ASP A 163 8.92 5.37 11.55
N LEU A 164 8.45 6.16 10.58
CA LEU A 164 8.18 7.59 10.76
C LEU A 164 7.11 7.80 11.84
N PHE A 165 5.99 7.08 11.78
CA PHE A 165 4.95 7.18 12.81
C PHE A 165 5.52 6.95 14.20
N ASN A 166 6.33 5.90 14.38
CA ASN A 166 6.97 5.60 15.67
C ASN A 166 7.89 6.75 16.10
N HIS A 167 8.74 7.26 15.20
CA HIS A 167 9.61 8.40 15.48
C HIS A 167 8.84 9.65 15.95
N LEU A 168 7.69 9.93 15.34
CA LEU A 168 6.89 11.11 15.68
C LEU A 168 6.16 10.98 17.02
N ASN A 169 5.84 9.76 17.46
CA ASN A 169 5.08 9.50 18.69
C ASN A 169 5.92 9.08 19.92
N HIS A 170 7.24 8.99 19.78
CA HIS A 170 8.19 8.76 20.89
C HIS A 170 8.95 10.03 21.29
#